data_AF-A0A024FJ13-F1
#
_entry.id   AF-A0A024FJ13-F1
#
_cell.length_a   1.000
_cell.length_b   1.000
_cell.length_c   1.000
_cell.angle_alpha   90.00
_cell.angle_beta   90.00
_cell.angle_gamma   90.00
#
_symmetry.space_group_name_H-M   'P 1'
#
loop_
_entity.id
_entity.type
_entity.pdbx_description
1 polymer ?
#
loop_
_entity_poly.entity_id
_entity_poly.type
_entity_poly.pdbx_seq_one_letter_code
_entity_poly.pdbx_strand_id
1 'polypeptide(L)'
;MGMAALGRPDYINIRSNTIDKSIGAFKKEAFKVLDESYLLGIRDFDVAPSYGLGEQFLLEWNDSRGYNDVRLSTKFGYTYVANWEIGFEGKHEIKEHSLTKLNEQWEASKALLPNLKIYQIHSATLDSGVLTNHKVLSRLNELKQEYGLKIGISSSGTEQVKIIEEASKVAYNDEDLFDSYQVTFNIFEQSCYCILKHLLTKNKTIIIKEALANGRVFKNSQFNNYQIIYNYLDSLSAKYKVGIDAIALRFVMDNLEPTLLLSGASNTNHLKQNLKALNFKLNAVEISKLKSLVVTSEFYWQERSNLVWN
;
A
#
# COMPACT_ATOMS: atom_id res chain seq x y z
N MET A 1 -2.81 8.37 -0.47
CA MET A 1 -1.68 8.47 0.47
C MET A 1 -1.72 7.28 1.42
N GLY A 2 -0.64 6.54 1.61
CA GLY A 2 -0.57 5.42 2.57
C GLY A 2 0.07 5.84 3.89
N MET A 3 -0.55 5.48 5.02
CA MET A 3 -0.13 5.88 6.37
C MET A 3 1.02 5.05 6.94
N ALA A 4 1.45 4.00 6.26
CA ALA A 4 2.43 3.04 6.77
C ALA A 4 3.76 3.68 7.18
N ALA A 5 4.22 4.75 6.52
CA ALA A 5 5.46 5.43 6.88
C ALA A 5 5.27 6.64 7.82
N LEU A 6 4.01 7.02 8.08
CA LEU A 6 3.60 8.18 8.90
C LEU A 6 3.06 7.76 10.27
N GLY A 7 2.63 6.50 10.41
CA GLY A 7 2.00 5.98 11.62
C GLY A 7 2.91 5.15 12.51
N ARG A 8 4.14 4.81 12.09
CA ARG A 8 5.07 4.00 12.88
C ARG A 8 6.50 4.55 12.86
N PRO A 9 7.21 4.52 14.00
CA PRO A 9 8.55 5.06 14.13
C PRO A 9 9.58 4.27 13.31
N ASP A 10 9.42 2.94 13.26
CA ASP A 10 10.25 2.02 12.48
C ASP A 10 9.42 1.42 11.32
N TYR A 11 9.96 1.44 10.11
CA TYR A 11 9.32 0.85 8.93
C TYR A 11 10.33 0.15 8.02
N ILE A 12 9.86 -0.84 7.26
CA ILE A 12 10.68 -1.60 6.32
C ILE A 12 10.96 -0.79 5.05
N ASN A 13 11.96 0.08 5.11
CA ASN A 13 12.49 0.84 3.99
C ASN A 13 13.95 1.25 4.20
N ILE A 14 14.58 1.66 3.09
CA ILE A 14 15.92 2.27 3.13
C ILE A 14 15.74 3.75 3.49
N ARG A 15 16.17 4.16 4.69
CA ARG A 15 16.18 5.56 5.16
C ARG A 15 17.61 6.06 5.38
N SER A 16 17.85 7.33 5.06
CA SER A 16 19.18 7.97 5.22
C SER A 16 19.26 9.00 6.36
N ASN A 17 18.13 9.44 6.92
CA ASN A 17 18.08 10.59 7.83
C ASN A 17 17.55 10.19 9.21
N THR A 18 18.15 10.74 10.27
CA THR A 18 17.63 10.68 11.64
C THR A 18 16.40 11.58 11.78
N ILE A 19 15.37 11.08 12.44
CA ILE A 19 14.11 11.80 12.68
C ILE A 19 13.76 11.73 14.16
N ASP A 20 13.04 12.72 14.67
CA ASP A 20 12.43 12.68 15.99
C ASP A 20 11.31 11.62 15.99
N LYS A 21 11.54 10.52 16.71
CA LYS A 21 10.63 9.37 16.81
C LYS A 21 9.60 9.51 17.94
N SER A 22 9.48 10.66 18.59
CA SER A 22 8.42 10.89 19.57
C SER A 22 7.03 10.87 18.90
N ILE A 23 6.02 10.39 19.64
CA ILE A 23 4.63 10.33 19.15
C ILE A 23 4.16 11.72 18.68
N GLY A 24 4.46 12.77 19.46
CA GLY A 24 4.07 14.15 19.14
C GLY A 24 4.69 14.66 17.84
N ALA A 25 5.98 14.40 17.61
CA ALA A 25 6.66 14.80 16.37
C ALA A 25 6.10 14.04 15.17
N PHE A 26 5.92 12.71 15.29
CA PHE A 26 5.35 11.89 14.23
C PHE A 26 3.93 12.31 13.87
N LYS A 27 3.08 12.55 14.86
CA LYS A 27 1.71 13.04 14.65
C LYS A 27 1.71 14.37 13.92
N LYS A 28 2.56 15.32 14.34
CA LYS A 28 2.68 16.64 13.69
C LYS A 28 3.11 16.52 12.23
N GLU A 29 4.11 15.69 11.93
CA GLU A 29 4.55 15.48 10.55
C GLU A 29 3.50 14.73 9.73
N ALA A 30 2.82 13.73 10.31
CA ALA A 30 1.72 13.03 9.65
C ALA A 30 0.60 14.00 9.25
N PHE A 31 0.16 14.87 10.18
CA PHE A 31 -0.86 15.88 9.90
C PHE A 31 -0.42 16.84 8.81
N LYS A 32 0.83 17.30 8.84
CA LYS A 32 1.40 18.18 7.80
C LYS A 32 1.38 17.50 6.43
N VAL A 33 1.74 16.21 6.34
CA VAL A 33 1.70 15.46 5.07
C VAL A 33 0.26 15.24 4.60
N LEU A 34 -0.68 14.97 5.50
CA LEU A 34 -2.09 14.79 5.19
C LEU A 34 -2.73 16.09 4.68
N ASP A 35 -2.47 17.22 5.36
CA ASP A 35 -2.90 18.55 4.94
C ASP A 35 -2.34 18.90 3.56
N GLU A 36 -1.03 18.71 3.34
CA GLU A 36 -0.40 18.95 2.04
C GLU A 36 -0.97 18.02 0.95
N SER A 37 -1.24 16.75 1.27
CA SER A 37 -1.87 15.81 0.34
C SER A 37 -3.24 16.32 -0.11
N TYR A 38 -4.05 16.77 0.84
CA TYR A 38 -5.36 17.34 0.54
C TYR A 38 -5.26 18.60 -0.33
N LEU A 39 -4.36 19.53 0.01
CA LEU A 39 -4.12 20.74 -0.77
C LEU A 39 -3.69 20.44 -2.22
N LEU A 40 -2.91 19.37 -2.42
CA LEU A 40 -2.44 18.92 -3.74
C LEU A 40 -3.47 18.03 -4.48
N GLY A 41 -4.71 17.93 -3.98
CA GLY A 41 -5.80 17.25 -4.67
C GLY A 41 -5.92 15.75 -4.37
N ILE A 42 -5.09 15.19 -3.47
CA ILE A 42 -5.24 13.80 -3.04
C ILE A 42 -6.46 13.69 -2.12
N ARG A 43 -7.28 12.66 -2.35
CA ARG A 43 -8.50 12.39 -1.57
C ARG A 43 -8.57 11.00 -0.96
N ASP A 44 -7.76 10.05 -1.44
CA ASP A 44 -7.73 8.69 -0.92
C ASP A 44 -6.61 8.51 0.12
N PHE A 45 -6.96 8.04 1.32
CA PHE A 45 -6.04 7.81 2.43
C PHE A 45 -6.18 6.37 2.95
N ASP A 46 -5.08 5.62 2.89
CA ASP A 46 -5.04 4.19 3.23
C ASP A 46 -4.25 3.96 4.53
N VAL A 47 -4.85 3.26 5.48
CA VAL A 47 -4.28 2.92 6.78
C VAL A 47 -4.51 1.45 7.11
N ALA A 48 -4.00 1.02 8.25
CA ALA A 48 -4.31 -0.27 8.86
C ALA A 48 -4.01 -0.20 10.36
N PRO A 49 -4.65 -1.04 11.19
CA PRO A 49 -4.34 -1.17 12.62
C PRO A 49 -2.88 -1.54 12.89
N SER A 50 -2.21 -2.21 11.95
CA SER A 50 -0.80 -2.59 12.12
C SER A 50 0.18 -1.43 11.82
N TYR A 51 -0.30 -0.26 11.40
CA TYR A 51 0.54 0.87 11.01
C TYR A 51 0.85 1.77 12.21
N GLY A 52 1.20 1.18 13.35
CA GLY A 52 1.42 1.90 14.61
C GLY A 52 0.20 2.70 15.05
N LEU A 53 0.40 4.00 15.30
CA LEU A 53 -0.67 4.95 15.62
C LEU A 53 -1.31 5.58 14.38
N GLY A 54 -1.03 5.06 13.18
CA GLY A 54 -1.51 5.62 11.92
C GLY A 54 -3.03 5.76 11.83
N GLU A 55 -3.79 4.79 12.35
CA GLU A 55 -5.25 4.84 12.34
C GLU A 55 -5.78 5.93 13.27
N GLN A 56 -5.20 6.04 14.47
CA GLN A 56 -5.50 7.12 15.41
C GLN A 56 -5.16 8.49 14.80
N PHE A 57 -4.00 8.65 14.19
CA PHE A 57 -3.61 9.92 13.56
C PHE A 57 -4.55 10.28 12.41
N LEU A 58 -4.96 9.31 11.60
CA LEU A 58 -5.88 9.55 10.49
C LEU A 58 -7.28 9.93 10.98
N LEU A 59 -7.79 9.26 12.01
CA LEU A 59 -9.07 9.58 12.64
C LEU A 59 -9.05 11.00 13.20
N GLU A 60 -8.06 11.34 14.02
CA GLU A 60 -7.96 12.67 14.62
C GLU A 60 -7.78 13.77 13.55
N TRP A 61 -7.04 13.50 12.48
CA TRP A 61 -6.91 14.43 11.36
C TRP A 61 -8.25 14.61 10.64
N ASN A 62 -8.93 13.50 10.31
CA ASN A 62 -10.23 13.51 9.64
C ASN A 62 -11.26 14.33 10.43
N ASP A 63 -11.35 14.10 11.75
CA ASP A 63 -12.32 14.77 12.61
C ASP A 63 -11.98 16.25 12.81
N SER A 64 -10.69 16.57 12.98
CA SER A 64 -10.27 17.97 13.18
C SER A 64 -10.39 18.83 11.93
N ARG A 65 -10.36 18.24 10.72
CA ARG A 65 -10.50 18.97 9.46
C ARG A 65 -11.92 18.96 8.90
N GLY A 66 -12.70 17.92 9.18
CA GLY A 66 -14.10 17.81 8.75
C GLY A 66 -14.28 17.77 7.23
N TYR A 67 -13.31 17.25 6.48
CA TYR A 67 -13.43 17.11 5.03
C TYR A 67 -14.45 16.02 4.68
N ASN A 68 -15.40 16.34 3.81
CA ASN A 68 -16.48 15.43 3.41
C ASN A 68 -16.22 14.70 2.08
N ASP A 69 -15.13 15.04 1.39
CA ASP A 69 -14.76 14.50 0.09
C ASP A 69 -13.53 13.57 0.14
N VAL A 70 -13.03 13.27 1.34
CA VAL A 70 -11.98 12.28 1.54
C VAL A 70 -12.55 10.86 1.56
N ARG A 71 -11.75 9.91 1.08
CA ARG A 71 -12.08 8.49 1.03
C ARG A 71 -11.03 7.73 1.81
N LEU A 72 -11.45 7.06 2.88
CA LEU A 72 -10.56 6.34 3.76
C LEU A 72 -10.63 4.85 3.46
N SER A 73 -9.50 4.16 3.58
CA SER A 73 -9.44 2.72 3.58
C SER A 73 -8.66 2.21 4.79
N THR A 74 -9.20 1.20 5.47
CA THR A 74 -8.49 0.47 6.52
C THR A 74 -8.61 -1.04 6.32
N LYS A 75 -8.04 -1.82 7.22
CA LYS A 75 -7.86 -3.27 7.07
C LYS A 75 -8.09 -3.98 8.40
N PHE A 76 -8.25 -5.30 8.36
CA PHE A 76 -8.19 -6.15 9.54
C PHE A 76 -7.23 -7.33 9.38
N GLY A 77 -6.86 -7.92 10.51
CA GLY A 77 -6.17 -9.19 10.61
C GLY A 77 -4.68 -9.09 10.93
N TYR A 78 -4.14 -7.88 11.09
CA TYR A 78 -2.80 -7.66 11.62
C TYR A 78 -2.89 -6.70 12.81
N THR A 79 -2.18 -7.02 13.88
CA THR A 79 -2.07 -6.20 15.10
C THR A 79 -0.65 -5.74 15.26
N TYR A 80 -0.42 -4.44 15.43
CA TYR A 80 0.88 -3.91 15.79
C TYR A 80 1.19 -4.20 17.26
N VAL A 81 2.34 -4.80 17.55
CA VAL A 81 2.71 -5.20 18.92
C VAL A 81 3.99 -4.56 19.43
N ALA A 82 4.77 -3.89 18.56
CA ALA A 82 5.94 -3.14 19.02
C ALA A 82 5.56 -1.90 19.85
N ASN A 83 4.28 -1.48 19.87
CA ASN A 83 3.73 -0.46 20.77
C ASN A 83 4.59 0.82 20.93
N TRP A 84 5.15 1.31 19.82
CA TRP A 84 6.02 2.50 19.76
C TRP A 84 7.40 2.33 20.45
N GLU A 85 7.78 1.11 20.79
CA GLU A 85 9.13 0.77 21.24
C GLU A 85 10.10 0.89 20.06
N ILE A 86 11.05 1.82 20.18
CA ILE A 86 12.06 2.09 19.16
C ILE A 86 13.12 0.99 19.21
N GLY A 87 13.40 0.34 18.07
CA GLY A 87 14.37 -0.75 18.02
C GLY A 87 13.82 -2.08 18.54
N PHE A 88 12.50 -2.25 18.58
CA PHE A 88 11.86 -3.49 19.01
C PHE A 88 12.38 -4.70 18.22
N GLU A 89 13.02 -5.64 18.92
CA GLU A 89 13.66 -6.82 18.33
C GLU A 89 12.66 -7.93 17.97
N GLY A 90 11.45 -7.89 18.54
CA GLY A 90 10.41 -8.89 18.31
C GLY A 90 9.70 -8.75 16.97
N LYS A 91 8.71 -9.61 16.72
CA LYS A 91 7.81 -9.45 15.57
C LYS A 91 6.96 -8.20 15.76
N HIS A 92 7.10 -7.22 14.87
CA HIS A 92 6.35 -5.95 14.95
C HIS A 92 4.84 -6.13 14.79
N GLU A 93 4.41 -7.23 14.17
CA GLU A 93 3.01 -7.50 13.86
C GLU A 93 2.65 -8.96 14.14
N ILE A 94 1.45 -9.18 14.70
CA ILE A 94 0.81 -10.51 14.80
C ILE A 94 -0.29 -10.59 13.75
N LYS A 95 -0.24 -11.66 12.94
CA LYS A 95 -1.26 -11.98 11.94
C LYS A 95 -2.33 -12.88 12.55
N GLU A 96 -3.59 -12.48 12.44
CA GLU A 96 -4.74 -13.26 12.89
C GLU A 96 -5.97 -12.97 12.02
N HIS A 97 -6.39 -13.94 11.19
CA HIS A 97 -7.56 -13.82 10.32
C HIS A 97 -8.79 -14.56 10.88
N SER A 98 -9.09 -14.32 12.16
CA SER A 98 -10.25 -14.89 12.85
C SER A 98 -11.48 -13.99 12.79
N LEU A 99 -12.68 -14.55 13.00
CA LEU A 99 -13.91 -13.76 13.14
C LEU A 99 -13.84 -12.85 14.38
N THR A 100 -13.27 -13.36 15.47
CA THR A 100 -13.07 -12.58 16.70
C THR A 100 -12.23 -11.33 16.42
N LYS A 101 -11.10 -11.49 15.73
CA LYS A 101 -10.23 -10.36 15.37
C LYS A 101 -10.91 -9.38 14.41
N LEU A 102 -11.66 -9.89 13.42
CA LEU A 102 -12.45 -9.06 12.52
C LEU A 102 -13.44 -8.17 13.29
N ASN A 103 -14.20 -8.76 14.22
CA ASN A 103 -15.18 -8.02 15.01
C ASN A 103 -14.50 -7.01 15.96
N GLU A 104 -13.41 -7.41 16.62
CA GLU A 104 -12.64 -6.52 17.50
C GLU A 104 -12.12 -5.29 16.73
N GLN A 105 -11.45 -5.49 15.59
CA GLN A 105 -10.87 -4.37 14.82
C GLN A 105 -11.93 -3.53 14.10
N TRP A 106 -13.08 -4.13 13.77
CA TRP A 106 -14.20 -3.39 13.21
C TRP A 106 -14.75 -2.34 14.18
N GLU A 107 -14.81 -2.65 15.48
CA GLU A 107 -15.30 -1.70 16.49
C GLU A 107 -14.49 -0.39 16.54
N ALA A 108 -13.18 -0.46 16.26
CA ALA A 108 -12.34 0.72 16.10
C ALA A 108 -12.51 1.35 14.70
N SER A 109 -12.46 0.53 13.65
CA SER A 109 -12.49 0.98 12.25
C SER A 109 -13.76 1.76 11.90
N LYS A 110 -14.91 1.41 12.47
CA LYS A 110 -16.18 2.09 12.19
C LYS A 110 -16.20 3.57 12.63
N ALA A 111 -15.28 3.99 13.49
CA ALA A 111 -15.11 5.40 13.84
C ALA A 111 -14.69 6.27 12.64
N LEU A 112 -14.11 5.67 11.59
CA LEU A 112 -13.75 6.36 10.35
C LEU A 112 -14.94 6.63 9.42
N LEU A 113 -16.15 6.16 9.76
CA LEU A 113 -17.36 6.49 9.02
C LEU A 113 -17.73 7.98 9.24
N PRO A 114 -18.34 8.65 8.24
CA PRO A 114 -18.81 8.11 6.95
C PRO A 114 -17.73 8.07 5.86
N ASN A 115 -16.51 8.55 6.13
CA ASN A 115 -15.46 8.68 5.12
C ASN A 115 -14.76 7.35 4.80
N LEU A 116 -14.90 6.32 5.64
CA LEU A 116 -14.48 4.95 5.35
C LEU A 116 -15.26 4.39 4.15
N LYS A 117 -14.56 4.09 3.05
CA LYS A 117 -15.12 3.54 1.81
C LYS A 117 -14.67 2.13 1.49
N ILE A 118 -13.48 1.73 1.94
CA ILE A 118 -12.91 0.41 1.64
C ILE A 118 -12.43 -0.24 2.95
N TYR A 119 -12.90 -1.45 3.23
CA TYR A 119 -12.44 -2.26 4.35
C TYR A 119 -11.86 -3.59 3.86
N GLN A 120 -10.63 -3.90 4.23
CA GLN A 120 -9.85 -4.94 3.56
C GLN A 120 -9.35 -6.04 4.50
N ILE A 121 -9.22 -7.27 3.98
CA ILE A 121 -8.36 -8.28 4.61
C ILE A 121 -6.90 -7.83 4.45
N HIS A 122 -6.15 -7.72 5.55
CA HIS A 122 -4.75 -7.33 5.52
C HIS A 122 -3.85 -8.55 5.20
N SER A 123 -3.05 -8.45 4.14
CA SER A 123 -2.00 -9.40 3.74
C SER A 123 -2.43 -10.87 3.86
N ALA A 124 -3.53 -11.23 3.18
CA ALA A 124 -4.01 -12.59 3.08
C ALA A 124 -2.93 -13.51 2.49
N THR A 125 -2.84 -14.74 3.02
CA THR A 125 -2.04 -15.82 2.45
C THR A 125 -2.92 -17.05 2.29
N LEU A 126 -2.56 -17.97 1.40
CA LEU A 126 -3.28 -19.23 1.26
C LEU A 126 -3.31 -19.99 2.60
N ASP A 127 -2.16 -20.01 3.29
CA ASP A 127 -2.00 -20.67 4.60
C ASP A 127 -2.83 -20.05 5.73
N SER A 128 -3.29 -18.80 5.57
CA SER A 128 -4.15 -18.19 6.59
C SER A 128 -5.56 -18.78 6.64
N GLY A 129 -5.97 -19.49 5.58
CA GLY A 129 -7.32 -20.06 5.45
C GLY A 129 -8.45 -19.02 5.37
N VAL A 130 -8.14 -17.71 5.35
CA VAL A 130 -9.16 -16.65 5.42
C VAL A 130 -10.12 -16.68 4.23
N LEU A 131 -9.63 -17.11 3.05
CA LEU A 131 -10.41 -17.20 1.81
C LEU A 131 -11.40 -18.37 1.78
N THR A 132 -11.32 -19.30 2.74
CA THR A 132 -12.28 -20.39 2.93
C THR A 132 -13.00 -20.31 4.28
N ASN A 133 -12.70 -19.27 5.08
CA ASN A 133 -13.34 -19.05 6.37
C ASN A 133 -14.72 -18.40 6.17
N HIS A 134 -15.75 -19.22 5.94
CA HIS A 134 -17.12 -18.75 5.68
C HIS A 134 -17.67 -17.79 6.75
N LYS A 135 -17.25 -17.92 8.02
CA LYS A 135 -17.68 -17.01 9.09
C LYS A 135 -17.12 -15.60 8.89
N VAL A 136 -15.84 -15.49 8.53
CA VAL A 136 -15.19 -14.22 8.22
C VAL A 136 -15.77 -13.62 6.94
N LEU A 137 -15.91 -14.40 5.89
CA LEU A 137 -16.41 -13.93 4.59
C LEU A 137 -17.88 -13.47 4.69
N SER A 138 -18.71 -14.20 5.43
CA SER A 138 -20.11 -13.81 5.69
C SER A 138 -20.16 -12.49 6.46
N ARG A 139 -19.33 -12.35 7.50
CA ARG A 139 -19.28 -11.11 8.28
C ARG A 139 -18.82 -9.92 7.44
N LEU A 140 -17.85 -10.11 6.54
CA LEU A 140 -17.45 -9.06 5.60
C LEU A 140 -18.58 -8.69 4.64
N ASN A 141 -19.35 -9.67 4.15
CA ASN A 141 -20.51 -9.39 3.32
C ASN A 141 -21.60 -8.63 4.10
N GLU A 142 -21.85 -8.95 5.36
CA GLU A 142 -22.76 -8.17 6.21
C GLU A 142 -22.32 -6.72 6.31
N LEU A 143 -21.03 -6.47 6.60
CA LEU A 143 -20.47 -5.11 6.68
C LEU A 143 -20.55 -4.37 5.34
N LYS A 144 -20.35 -5.07 4.22
CA LYS A 144 -20.52 -4.55 2.86
C LYS A 144 -21.92 -3.95 2.68
N GLN A 145 -22.93 -4.72 3.03
CA GLN A 145 -24.35 -4.37 2.83
C GLN A 145 -24.85 -3.33 3.84
N GLU A 146 -24.50 -3.50 5.12
CA GLU A 146 -24.98 -2.62 6.21
C GLU A 146 -24.42 -1.19 6.08
N TYR A 147 -23.15 -1.05 5.69
CA TYR A 147 -22.47 0.25 5.66
C TYR A 147 -22.17 0.76 4.25
N GLY A 148 -22.53 0.02 3.21
CA GLY A 148 -22.25 0.38 1.82
C GLY A 148 -20.74 0.44 1.51
N LEU A 149 -19.95 -0.39 2.17
CA LEU A 149 -18.49 -0.44 1.99
C LEU A 149 -18.11 -1.24 0.75
N LYS A 150 -16.97 -0.89 0.14
CA LYS A 150 -16.24 -1.85 -0.69
C LYS A 150 -15.45 -2.79 0.20
N ILE A 151 -15.58 -4.09 -0.01
CA ILE A 151 -14.75 -5.08 0.69
C ILE A 151 -13.54 -5.38 -0.17
N GLY A 152 -12.35 -5.39 0.44
CA GLY A 152 -11.12 -5.63 -0.28
C GLY A 152 -10.25 -6.72 0.31
N ILE A 153 -9.22 -7.04 -0.44
CA ILE A 153 -8.15 -7.93 -0.02
C ILE A 153 -6.82 -7.31 -0.36
N SER A 154 -5.85 -7.46 0.53
CA SER A 154 -4.47 -7.13 0.25
C SER A 154 -3.60 -8.38 0.33
N SER A 155 -2.60 -8.47 -0.53
CA SER A 155 -1.65 -9.59 -0.57
C SER A 155 -0.22 -9.09 -0.79
N SER A 156 0.73 -9.96 -0.48
CA SER A 156 2.17 -9.81 -0.69
C SER A 156 2.79 -11.21 -0.74
N GLY A 157 3.95 -11.35 -1.36
CA GLY A 157 4.64 -12.64 -1.53
C GLY A 157 4.53 -13.22 -2.94
N THR A 158 5.17 -14.35 -3.15
CA THR A 158 5.21 -15.05 -4.45
C THR A 158 3.82 -15.49 -4.91
N GLU A 159 2.91 -15.77 -3.97
CA GLU A 159 1.57 -16.29 -4.24
C GLU A 159 0.52 -15.21 -4.55
N GLN A 160 0.90 -13.95 -4.76
CA GLN A 160 -0.08 -12.86 -4.98
C GLN A 160 -1.11 -13.19 -6.07
N VAL A 161 -0.66 -13.73 -7.21
CA VAL A 161 -1.55 -14.09 -8.33
C VAL A 161 -2.58 -15.10 -7.87
N LYS A 162 -2.16 -16.20 -7.24
CA LYS A 162 -3.05 -17.26 -6.75
C LYS A 162 -4.01 -16.78 -5.67
N ILE A 163 -3.57 -15.90 -4.77
CA ILE A 163 -4.44 -15.27 -3.77
C ILE A 163 -5.53 -14.43 -4.44
N ILE A 164 -5.19 -13.66 -5.48
CA ILE A 164 -6.17 -12.87 -6.23
C ILE A 164 -7.15 -13.79 -6.97
N GLU A 165 -6.68 -14.88 -7.58
CA GLU A 165 -7.52 -15.87 -8.27
C GLU A 165 -8.55 -16.48 -7.30
N GLU A 166 -8.11 -16.96 -6.14
CA GLU A 166 -9.01 -17.53 -5.14
C GLU A 166 -9.99 -16.49 -4.57
N ALA A 167 -9.50 -15.28 -4.27
CA ALA A 167 -10.37 -14.20 -3.81
C ALA A 167 -11.44 -13.83 -4.85
N SER A 168 -11.10 -13.82 -6.15
CA SER A 168 -12.03 -13.50 -7.23
C SER A 168 -13.17 -14.51 -7.42
N LYS A 169 -13.08 -15.68 -6.77
CA LYS A 169 -14.14 -16.72 -6.80
C LYS A 169 -15.13 -16.57 -5.66
N VAL A 170 -14.84 -15.74 -4.65
CA VAL A 170 -15.71 -15.58 -3.48
C VAL A 170 -16.87 -14.65 -3.83
N ALA A 171 -18.09 -15.17 -3.80
CA ALA A 171 -19.31 -14.45 -4.12
C ALA A 171 -20.45 -14.78 -3.15
N TYR A 172 -21.37 -13.83 -2.99
CA TYR A 172 -22.63 -13.96 -2.25
C TYR A 172 -23.75 -13.42 -3.14
N ASN A 173 -24.84 -14.18 -3.33
CA ASN A 173 -25.97 -13.78 -4.17
C ASN A 173 -25.56 -13.32 -5.58
N ASP A 174 -24.66 -14.08 -6.23
CA ASP A 174 -24.08 -13.78 -7.55
C ASP A 174 -23.27 -12.46 -7.64
N GLU A 175 -23.01 -11.80 -6.51
CA GLU A 175 -22.12 -10.66 -6.41
C GLU A 175 -20.78 -11.05 -5.81
N ASP A 176 -19.69 -10.68 -6.47
CA ASP A 176 -18.34 -10.84 -5.90
C ASP A 176 -18.25 -10.15 -4.54
N LEU A 177 -17.70 -10.83 -3.54
CA LEU A 177 -17.44 -10.23 -2.24
C LEU A 177 -16.43 -9.08 -2.36
N PHE A 178 -15.31 -9.35 -3.04
CA PHE A 178 -14.20 -8.41 -3.14
C PHE A 178 -14.36 -7.44 -4.30
N ASP A 179 -14.34 -6.15 -3.97
CA ASP A 179 -14.42 -5.00 -4.87
C ASP A 179 -13.06 -4.35 -5.11
N SER A 180 -12.09 -4.56 -4.20
CA SER A 180 -10.75 -3.98 -4.30
C SER A 180 -9.63 -4.95 -3.99
N TYR A 181 -8.51 -4.81 -4.71
CA TYR A 181 -7.32 -5.64 -4.58
C TYR A 181 -6.09 -4.75 -4.37
N GLN A 182 -5.47 -4.84 -3.19
CA GLN A 182 -4.27 -4.08 -2.84
C GLN A 182 -3.01 -4.96 -2.89
N VAL A 183 -2.13 -4.72 -3.86
CA VAL A 183 -1.02 -5.64 -4.17
C VAL A 183 0.29 -4.90 -4.40
N THR A 184 1.40 -5.59 -4.18
CA THR A 184 2.73 -5.12 -4.54
C THR A 184 2.93 -5.24 -6.05
N PHE A 185 3.22 -4.12 -6.70
CA PHE A 185 3.57 -4.04 -8.12
C PHE A 185 4.55 -2.87 -8.33
N ASN A 186 5.69 -3.13 -8.96
CA ASN A 186 6.72 -2.11 -9.24
C ASN A 186 7.63 -2.55 -10.40
N ILE A 187 8.72 -1.81 -10.64
CA ILE A 187 9.67 -2.12 -11.73
C ILE A 187 10.29 -3.53 -11.61
N PHE A 188 10.48 -4.04 -10.39
CA PHE A 188 11.12 -5.33 -10.16
C PHE A 188 10.12 -6.48 -10.03
N GLU A 189 8.95 -6.22 -9.44
CA GLU A 189 7.89 -7.22 -9.23
C GLU A 189 6.65 -6.88 -10.06
N GLN A 190 6.44 -7.64 -11.14
CA GLN A 190 5.39 -7.39 -12.14
C GLN A 190 4.46 -8.59 -12.36
N SER A 191 4.59 -9.67 -11.58
CA SER A 191 3.92 -10.97 -11.80
C SER A 191 2.39 -10.86 -11.89
N CYS A 192 1.80 -9.90 -11.17
CA CYS A 192 0.35 -9.72 -11.13
C CYS A 192 -0.22 -8.96 -12.33
N TYR A 193 0.58 -8.52 -13.31
CA TYR A 193 0.14 -7.67 -14.41
C TYR A 193 -1.13 -8.19 -15.11
N CYS A 194 -1.11 -9.45 -15.57
CA CYS A 194 -2.21 -10.02 -16.36
C CYS A 194 -3.53 -10.09 -15.58
N ILE A 195 -3.48 -10.59 -14.33
CA ILE A 195 -4.68 -10.72 -13.51
C ILE A 195 -5.23 -9.37 -13.08
N LEU A 196 -4.37 -8.37 -12.83
CA LEU A 196 -4.82 -7.03 -12.49
C LEU A 196 -5.48 -6.33 -13.69
N LYS A 197 -4.94 -6.47 -14.92
CA LYS A 197 -5.63 -5.94 -16.12
C LYS A 197 -7.00 -6.58 -16.31
N HIS A 198 -7.14 -7.88 -16.05
CA HIS A 198 -8.45 -8.56 -16.08
C HIS A 198 -9.43 -8.04 -15.02
N LEU A 199 -8.95 -7.76 -13.82
CA LEU A 199 -9.82 -7.19 -12.77
C LEU A 199 -10.22 -5.74 -13.08
N LEU A 200 -9.35 -4.96 -13.72
CA LEU A 200 -9.68 -3.61 -14.19
C LEU A 200 -10.82 -3.62 -15.23
N THR A 201 -10.85 -4.60 -16.16
CA THR A 201 -11.98 -4.72 -17.12
C THR A 201 -13.29 -5.09 -16.44
N LYS A 202 -13.23 -5.66 -15.23
CA LYS A 202 -14.38 -5.93 -14.36
C LYS A 202 -14.72 -4.77 -13.40
N ASN A 203 -14.17 -3.58 -13.63
CA ASN A 203 -14.37 -2.39 -12.78
C ASN A 203 -13.95 -2.57 -11.31
N LYS A 204 -13.05 -3.52 -11.02
CA LYS A 204 -12.50 -3.69 -9.68
C LYS A 204 -11.50 -2.58 -9.36
N THR A 205 -11.45 -2.20 -8.09
CA THR A 205 -10.52 -1.17 -7.60
C THR A 205 -9.14 -1.80 -7.37
N ILE A 206 -8.15 -1.42 -8.19
CA ILE A 206 -6.77 -1.88 -8.02
C ILE A 206 -5.96 -0.83 -7.25
N ILE A 207 -5.39 -1.23 -6.12
CA ILE A 207 -4.57 -0.37 -5.26
C ILE A 207 -3.14 -0.89 -5.26
N ILE A 208 -2.19 -0.12 -5.76
CA ILE A 208 -0.79 -0.55 -5.78
C ILE A 208 -0.05 -0.02 -4.54
N LYS A 209 0.62 -0.93 -3.82
CA LYS A 209 1.57 -0.64 -2.76
C LYS A 209 3.00 -0.98 -3.19
N GLU A 210 3.97 -0.47 -2.46
CA GLU A 210 5.41 -0.73 -2.70
C GLU A 210 5.88 -0.41 -4.14
N ALA A 211 5.28 0.61 -4.77
CA ALA A 211 5.65 1.05 -6.13
C ALA A 211 7.12 1.50 -6.25
N LEU A 212 7.72 1.93 -5.13
CA LEU A 212 9.12 2.31 -5.00
C LEU A 212 10.01 1.15 -4.51
N ALA A 213 9.52 -0.09 -4.48
CA ALA A 213 10.23 -1.29 -4.04
C ALA A 213 10.93 -1.14 -2.67
N ASN A 214 10.23 -0.52 -1.70
CA ASN A 214 10.77 -0.21 -0.36
C ASN A 214 12.05 0.65 -0.37
N GLY A 215 12.24 1.44 -1.43
CA GLY A 215 13.40 2.30 -1.64
C GLY A 215 14.49 1.67 -2.52
N ARG A 216 14.37 0.39 -2.92
CA ARG A 216 15.40 -0.29 -3.72
C ARG A 216 15.57 0.26 -5.14
N VAL A 217 14.60 1.04 -5.63
CA VAL A 217 14.73 1.76 -6.92
C VAL A 217 15.77 2.87 -6.85
N PHE A 218 16.07 3.40 -5.67
CA PHE A 218 17.13 4.37 -5.47
C PHE A 218 18.48 3.66 -5.36
N LYS A 219 19.51 4.30 -5.91
CA LYS A 219 20.87 3.77 -5.91
C LYS A 219 21.35 3.49 -4.48
N ASN A 220 21.76 2.26 -4.22
CA ASN A 220 22.27 1.82 -2.92
C ASN A 220 23.45 0.86 -3.14
N SER A 221 24.57 1.10 -2.45
CA SER A 221 25.81 0.30 -2.55
C SER A 221 25.68 -1.14 -2.05
N GLN A 222 24.61 -1.47 -1.31
CA GLN A 222 24.29 -2.83 -0.88
C GLN A 222 23.67 -3.67 -2.01
N PHE A 223 23.13 -3.03 -3.06
CA PHE A 223 22.45 -3.70 -4.18
C PHE A 223 23.17 -3.46 -5.50
N ASN A 224 24.46 -3.81 -5.57
CA ASN A 224 25.30 -3.58 -6.75
C ASN A 224 24.80 -4.32 -8.02
N ASN A 225 24.02 -5.40 -7.85
CA ASN A 225 23.34 -6.10 -8.93
C ASN A 225 22.36 -5.20 -9.71
N TYR A 226 21.90 -4.09 -9.13
CA TYR A 226 21.00 -3.14 -9.79
C TYR A 226 21.70 -2.00 -10.52
N GLN A 227 23.03 -1.99 -10.64
CA GLN A 227 23.75 -0.84 -11.23
C GLN A 227 23.30 -0.49 -12.66
N ILE A 228 23.02 -1.50 -13.50
CA ILE A 228 22.51 -1.28 -14.86
C ILE A 228 21.13 -0.63 -14.82
N ILE A 229 20.27 -1.05 -13.88
CA ILE A 229 18.93 -0.50 -13.70
C ILE A 229 19.01 0.94 -13.19
N TYR A 230 19.88 1.21 -12.20
CA TYR A 230 20.11 2.56 -11.70
C TYR A 230 20.55 3.51 -12.80
N ASN A 231 21.52 3.12 -13.63
CA ASN A 231 21.96 3.95 -14.75
C ASN A 231 20.81 4.28 -15.72
N TYR A 232 19.90 3.32 -15.96
CA TYR A 232 18.76 3.55 -16.82
C TYR A 232 17.73 4.48 -16.18
N LEU A 233 17.41 4.29 -14.90
CA LEU A 233 16.51 5.19 -14.16
C LEU A 233 17.08 6.60 -14.07
N ASP A 234 18.39 6.75 -13.87
CA ASP A 234 19.10 8.04 -13.90
C ASP A 234 18.97 8.72 -15.26
N SER A 235 19.07 7.96 -16.36
CA SER A 235 18.89 8.50 -17.71
C SER A 235 17.47 9.04 -17.95
N LEU A 236 16.44 8.36 -17.43
CA LEU A 236 15.05 8.81 -17.51
C LEU A 236 14.80 10.01 -16.60
N SER A 237 15.33 9.99 -15.39
CA SER A 237 15.32 11.10 -14.43
C SER A 237 15.89 12.37 -15.07
N ALA A 238 17.07 12.28 -15.71
CA ALA A 238 17.70 13.40 -16.42
C ALA A 238 16.85 13.87 -17.61
N LYS A 239 16.31 12.94 -18.40
CA LYS A 239 15.44 13.25 -19.55
C LYS A 239 14.19 14.03 -19.14
N TYR A 240 13.49 13.56 -18.11
CA TYR A 240 12.21 14.13 -17.68
C TYR A 240 12.35 15.22 -16.61
N LYS A 241 13.57 15.45 -16.09
CA LYS A 241 13.89 16.44 -15.03
C LYS A 241 13.08 16.20 -13.75
N VAL A 242 12.96 14.94 -13.35
CA VAL A 242 12.21 14.49 -12.17
C VAL A 242 13.03 13.50 -11.36
N GLY A 243 12.63 13.20 -10.12
CA GLY A 243 13.29 12.17 -9.33
C GLY A 243 13.00 10.75 -9.81
N ILE A 244 13.80 9.80 -9.33
CA ILE A 244 13.64 8.36 -9.62
C ILE A 244 12.29 7.82 -9.12
N ASP A 245 11.79 8.39 -8.02
CA ASP A 245 10.47 8.14 -7.48
C ASP A 245 9.36 8.44 -8.48
N ALA A 246 9.42 9.60 -9.14
CA ALA A 246 8.46 9.98 -10.17
C ALA A 246 8.53 9.04 -11.39
N ILE A 247 9.73 8.60 -11.79
CA ILE A 247 9.90 7.61 -12.87
C ILE A 247 9.24 6.27 -12.49
N ALA A 248 9.52 5.76 -11.29
CA ALA A 248 8.99 4.48 -10.81
C ALA A 248 7.46 4.50 -10.67
N LEU A 249 6.90 5.59 -10.14
CA LEU A 249 5.45 5.76 -10.06
C LEU A 249 4.83 5.88 -11.45
N ARG A 250 5.45 6.65 -12.36
CA ARG A 250 4.96 6.81 -13.73
C ARG A 250 4.95 5.48 -14.49
N PHE A 251 5.94 4.62 -14.28
CA PHE A 251 5.96 3.27 -14.83
C PHE A 251 4.70 2.49 -14.47
N VAL A 252 4.33 2.47 -13.19
CA VAL A 252 3.11 1.77 -12.74
C VAL A 252 1.87 2.40 -13.37
N MET A 253 1.81 3.73 -13.45
CA MET A 253 0.69 4.45 -14.07
C MET A 253 0.53 4.14 -15.57
N ASP A 254 1.61 4.16 -16.35
CA ASP A 254 1.57 3.93 -17.80
C ASP A 254 1.44 2.45 -18.17
N ASN A 255 2.02 1.54 -17.39
CA ASN A 255 2.01 0.12 -17.70
C ASN A 255 0.70 -0.53 -17.25
N LEU A 256 0.28 -0.30 -16.01
CA LEU A 256 -0.86 -1.00 -15.41
C LEU A 256 -2.15 -0.20 -15.43
N GLU A 257 -2.06 1.12 -15.24
CA GLU A 257 -3.21 2.03 -15.05
C GLU A 257 -4.09 1.63 -13.85
N PRO A 258 -3.53 1.52 -12.62
CA PRO A 258 -4.31 1.13 -11.46
C PRO A 258 -5.30 2.23 -11.04
N THR A 259 -6.33 1.86 -10.27
CA THR A 259 -7.28 2.82 -9.70
C THR A 259 -6.62 3.75 -8.68
N LEU A 260 -5.76 3.20 -7.83
CA LEU A 260 -5.01 3.95 -6.80
C LEU A 260 -3.55 3.50 -6.76
N LEU A 261 -2.66 4.46 -6.53
CA LEU A 261 -1.23 4.25 -6.35
C LEU A 261 -0.80 4.85 -5.01
N LEU A 262 -0.38 4.01 -4.06
CA LEU A 262 0.09 4.47 -2.76
C LEU A 262 1.50 5.04 -2.91
N SER A 263 1.64 6.34 -2.65
CA SER A 263 2.87 7.11 -2.93
C SER A 263 4.08 6.69 -2.09
N GLY A 264 3.88 6.13 -0.89
CA GLY A 264 4.96 5.78 0.03
C GLY A 264 5.72 6.98 0.62
N ALA A 265 5.22 8.21 0.44
CA ALA A 265 5.81 9.42 1.01
C ALA A 265 5.76 9.40 2.54
N SER A 266 6.86 9.80 3.17
CA SER A 266 6.99 9.95 4.63
C SER A 266 7.13 11.41 5.09
N ASN A 267 7.20 12.35 4.14
CA ASN A 267 7.23 13.78 4.38
C ASN A 267 6.70 14.53 3.15
N THR A 268 6.48 15.84 3.30
CA THR A 268 5.93 16.70 2.25
C THR A 268 6.83 16.83 1.01
N ASN A 269 8.15 16.72 1.14
CA ASN A 269 9.05 16.76 -0.01
C ASN A 269 8.92 15.49 -0.86
N HIS A 270 8.91 14.30 -0.23
CA HIS A 270 8.67 13.03 -0.94
C HIS A 270 7.34 13.08 -1.68
N LEU A 271 6.29 13.60 -1.05
CA LEU A 271 4.98 13.77 -1.68
C LEU A 271 5.06 14.64 -2.95
N LYS A 272 5.71 15.80 -2.86
CA LYS A 272 5.87 16.73 -3.99
C LYS A 272 6.69 16.12 -5.13
N GLN A 273 7.76 15.38 -4.82
CA GLN A 273 8.57 14.71 -5.85
C GLN A 273 7.79 13.58 -6.52
N ASN A 274 7.10 12.74 -5.74
CA ASN A 274 6.22 11.68 -6.24
C ASN A 274 5.18 12.21 -7.24
N LEU A 275 4.53 13.34 -6.92
CA LEU A 275 3.49 13.95 -7.77
C LEU A 275 4.00 14.46 -9.11
N LYS A 276 5.32 14.65 -9.30
CA LYS A 276 5.87 14.96 -10.63
C LYS A 276 5.63 13.84 -11.65
N ALA A 277 5.29 12.62 -11.21
CA ALA A 277 4.84 11.53 -12.08
C ALA A 277 3.59 11.90 -12.91
N LEU A 278 2.81 12.91 -12.51
CA LEU A 278 1.64 13.39 -13.23
C LEU A 278 1.99 14.27 -14.43
N ASN A 279 3.21 14.80 -14.51
CA ASN A 279 3.60 15.86 -15.44
C ASN A 279 4.29 15.36 -16.72
N PHE A 280 4.43 14.05 -16.89
CA PHE A 280 5.01 13.45 -18.09
C PHE A 280 4.39 12.08 -18.37
N LYS A 281 4.78 11.48 -19.50
CA LYS A 281 4.43 10.10 -19.87
C LYS A 281 5.68 9.39 -20.39
N LEU A 282 5.82 8.12 -20.06
CA LEU A 282 6.84 7.27 -20.66
C LEU A 282 6.39 6.87 -22.06
N ASN A 283 7.33 6.81 -23.00
CA ASN A 283 7.01 6.30 -24.34
C ASN A 283 7.06 4.75 -24.36
N ALA A 284 6.56 4.15 -25.44
CA ALA A 284 6.48 2.70 -25.57
C ALA A 284 7.83 1.98 -25.43
N VAL A 285 8.92 2.58 -25.92
CA VAL A 285 10.28 2.00 -25.81
C VAL A 285 10.75 2.01 -24.36
N GLU A 286 10.49 3.09 -23.63
CA GLU A 286 10.85 3.22 -22.22
C GLU A 286 10.05 2.27 -21.35
N ILE A 287 8.74 2.17 -21.59
CA ILE A 287 7.88 1.20 -20.90
C ILE A 287 8.39 -0.21 -21.17
N SER A 288 8.66 -0.55 -22.43
CA SER A 288 9.18 -1.88 -22.80
C SER A 288 10.50 -2.19 -22.11
N LYS A 289 11.40 -1.20 -21.98
CA LYS A 289 12.66 -1.37 -21.30
C LYS A 289 12.47 -1.55 -19.79
N LEU A 290 11.60 -0.78 -19.15
CA LEU A 290 11.29 -0.93 -17.71
C LEU A 290 10.61 -2.28 -17.41
N LYS A 291 9.74 -2.75 -18.30
CA LYS A 291 9.15 -4.11 -18.21
C LYS A 291 10.22 -5.20 -18.22
N SER A 292 11.29 -5.01 -18.98
CA SER A 292 12.40 -5.98 -19.04
C SER A 292 13.30 -5.96 -17.80
N LEU A 293 13.07 -5.08 -16.83
CA LEU A 293 13.85 -5.01 -15.58
C LEU A 293 13.23 -5.83 -14.45
N VAL A 294 12.15 -6.55 -14.74
CA VAL A 294 11.53 -7.51 -13.82
C VAL A 294 12.56 -8.57 -13.38
N VAL A 295 12.50 -8.96 -12.12
CA VAL A 295 13.25 -10.10 -11.55
C VAL A 295 12.28 -11.23 -11.24
N THR A 296 12.76 -12.42 -10.93
CA THR A 296 11.86 -13.51 -10.51
C THR A 296 11.17 -13.14 -9.19
N SER A 297 9.92 -13.56 -9.03
CA SER A 297 9.15 -13.27 -7.82
C SER A 297 9.87 -13.77 -6.57
N GLU A 298 10.44 -14.98 -6.62
CA GLU A 298 11.18 -15.59 -5.52
C GLU A 298 12.37 -14.70 -5.10
N PHE A 299 13.12 -14.19 -6.08
CA PHE A 299 14.26 -13.31 -5.84
C PHE A 299 13.82 -11.97 -5.24
N TYR A 300 12.79 -11.33 -5.82
CA TYR A 300 12.27 -10.06 -5.31
C TYR A 300 11.84 -10.16 -3.85
N TRP A 301 11.07 -11.20 -3.52
CA TRP A 301 10.50 -11.39 -2.19
C TRP A 301 11.54 -11.81 -1.16
N GLN A 302 12.53 -12.62 -1.54
CA GLN A 302 13.68 -12.95 -0.68
C GLN A 302 14.49 -11.70 -0.34
N GLU A 303 14.84 -10.87 -1.32
CA GLU A 303 15.53 -9.61 -1.06
C GLU A 303 14.68 -8.67 -0.18
N ARG A 304 13.37 -8.57 -0.46
CA ARG A 304 12.46 -7.73 0.33
C ARG A 304 12.45 -8.19 1.79
N SER A 305 12.35 -9.49 2.07
CA SER A 305 12.31 -10.00 3.44
C SER A 305 13.60 -9.75 4.22
N ASN A 306 14.74 -9.57 3.54
CA ASN A 306 16.03 -9.29 4.16
C ASN A 306 16.24 -7.80 4.50
N LEU A 307 15.31 -6.91 4.14
CA LEU A 307 15.39 -5.50 4.51
C LEU A 307 15.18 -5.33 6.02
N VAL A 308 16.01 -4.48 6.62
CA VAL A 308 15.93 -4.13 8.05
C VAL A 308 14.80 -3.12 8.28
N TRP A 309 14.11 -3.27 9.40
CA TRP A 309 13.14 -2.29 9.90
C TRP A 309 13.90 -1.12 10.53
N ASN A 310 13.65 0.12 10.08
CA ASN A 310 14.38 1.33 10.51
C ASN A 310 13.49 2.53 10.78
#